data_AF-A0A3R7B0D0-F1
#
_entry.id   AF-A0A3R7B0D0-F1
#
_cell.length_a   1.000
_cell.length_b   1.000
_cell.length_c   1.000
_cell.angle_alpha   90.00
_cell.angle_beta   90.00
_cell.angle_gamma   90.00
#
_symmetry.space_group_name_H-M   'P 1'
#
loop_
_entity.id
_entity.type
_entity.pdbx_description
1 polymer ?
#
loop_
_entity_poly.entity_id
_entity_poly.type
_entity_poly.pdbx_seq_one_letter_code
_entity_poly.pdbx_strand_id
1 'polypeptide(L)'
;DKNGPECLIRREPNHGQTAFHLAVKSGNVSLIQMMLDQFTHVAPTEELLKIEDDKGNTALHFAATKTPHVVHLLLQAGAPVTSRNSRGLTPLIIAVMTNKKDDIIIVNMLLKFGANPNDVHDATTLIHTAINLKLLKVAGALVRAGAKLEVEDSDGKTVFEKVNRPSLKYLVSHIYFPPTFISEKERTECMLCLKKFGFGRRKYNCTLCGRLCCADDASLFIPFVQFPQGFPGRIHKGAGVLDDKRCCKTCFNVLKGRANAAPKADKGFIARVIGIEWDEVNPDKLQAIQSAGRRRG
;
A
#
# COMPACT_ATOMS: atom_id res chain seq x y z
N ASP A 1 -30.99 -29.61 -3.04
CA ASP A 1 -30.97 -30.57 -4.17
C ASP A 1 -29.89 -31.60 -3.99
N LYS A 2 -30.13 -32.83 -4.47
CA LYS A 2 -29.22 -33.99 -4.44
C LYS A 2 -28.03 -33.88 -5.41
N ASN A 3 -27.81 -32.72 -6.00
CA ASN A 3 -26.72 -32.47 -6.93
C ASN A 3 -25.62 -31.77 -6.14
N GLY A 4 -24.40 -32.31 -6.16
CA GLY A 4 -23.25 -31.78 -5.40
C GLY A 4 -22.90 -30.32 -5.76
N PRO A 5 -21.73 -29.82 -5.33
CA PRO A 5 -21.34 -28.42 -5.55
C PRO A 5 -21.13 -28.04 -7.02
N GLU A 6 -21.28 -28.97 -7.98
CA GLU A 6 -21.45 -28.65 -9.41
C GLU A 6 -22.62 -27.70 -9.69
N CYS A 7 -23.63 -27.65 -8.82
CA CYS A 7 -24.69 -26.65 -8.94
C CYS A 7 -24.18 -25.21 -8.75
N LEU A 8 -23.05 -25.01 -8.06
CA LEU A 8 -22.44 -23.69 -7.82
C LEU A 8 -21.73 -23.13 -9.06
N ILE A 9 -21.32 -23.99 -10.00
CA ILE A 9 -20.71 -23.57 -11.27
C ILE A 9 -21.74 -23.39 -12.40
N ARG A 10 -22.97 -23.86 -12.20
CA ARG A 10 -24.05 -23.72 -13.20
C ARG A 10 -24.39 -22.23 -13.41
N ARG A 11 -24.37 -21.82 -14.67
CA ARG A 11 -24.73 -20.46 -15.11
C ARG A 11 -26.22 -20.38 -15.43
N GLU A 12 -26.88 -19.35 -14.94
CA GLU A 12 -28.29 -19.07 -15.26
C GLU A 12 -28.42 -18.47 -16.68
N PRO A 13 -29.54 -18.66 -17.38
CA PRO A 13 -29.64 -18.41 -18.83
C PRO A 13 -29.70 -16.93 -19.25
N ASN A 14 -30.04 -15.99 -18.36
CA ASN A 14 -30.31 -14.60 -18.71
C ASN A 14 -29.05 -13.71 -18.70
N HIS A 15 -28.15 -13.95 -17.77
CA HIS A 15 -26.91 -13.18 -17.58
C HIS A 15 -25.68 -14.07 -17.40
N GLY A 16 -25.84 -15.40 -17.46
CA GLY A 16 -24.73 -16.32 -17.29
C GLY A 16 -24.14 -16.28 -15.88
N GLN A 17 -24.92 -15.84 -14.88
CA GLN A 17 -24.46 -15.74 -13.49
C GLN A 17 -24.55 -17.09 -12.79
N THR A 18 -23.57 -17.39 -11.96
CA THR A 18 -23.64 -18.56 -11.08
C THR A 18 -24.35 -18.23 -9.77
N ALA A 19 -24.75 -19.25 -9.00
CA ALA A 19 -25.27 -19.05 -7.64
C ALA A 19 -24.29 -18.24 -6.76
N PHE A 20 -22.98 -18.43 -6.97
CA PHE A 20 -21.94 -17.69 -6.26
C PHE A 20 -21.92 -16.19 -6.63
N HIS A 21 -22.08 -15.84 -7.90
CA HIS A 21 -22.23 -14.44 -8.33
C HIS A 21 -23.41 -13.76 -7.62
N LEU A 22 -24.55 -14.44 -7.54
CA LEU A 22 -25.75 -13.94 -6.86
C LEU A 22 -25.54 -13.79 -5.35
N ALA A 23 -24.85 -14.73 -4.71
CA ALA A 23 -24.49 -14.65 -3.29
C ALA A 23 -23.60 -13.41 -3.02
N VAL A 24 -22.57 -13.17 -3.83
CA VAL A 24 -21.73 -11.97 -3.72
C VAL A 24 -22.52 -10.69 -3.98
N LYS A 25 -23.40 -10.70 -4.98
CA LYS A 25 -24.28 -9.56 -5.29
C LYS A 25 -25.24 -9.22 -4.14
N SER A 26 -25.66 -10.22 -3.36
CA SER A 26 -26.46 -10.00 -2.15
C SER A 26 -25.67 -9.34 -1.01
N GLY A 27 -24.34 -9.52 -0.98
CA GLY A 27 -23.48 -9.03 0.10
C GLY A 27 -23.54 -9.84 1.40
N ASN A 28 -24.21 -11.00 1.39
CA ASN A 28 -24.32 -11.88 2.55
C ASN A 28 -23.01 -12.66 2.78
N VAL A 29 -22.17 -12.16 3.68
CA VAL A 29 -20.85 -12.73 3.99
C VAL A 29 -20.95 -14.19 4.44
N SER A 30 -21.92 -14.53 5.28
CA SER A 30 -22.08 -15.90 5.79
C SER A 30 -22.44 -16.89 4.69
N LEU A 31 -23.26 -16.48 3.73
CA LEU A 31 -23.60 -17.30 2.56
C LEU A 31 -22.38 -17.51 1.66
N ILE A 32 -21.59 -16.46 1.42
CA ILE A 32 -20.38 -16.53 0.61
C ILE A 32 -19.36 -17.47 1.26
N GLN A 33 -19.14 -17.35 2.57
CA GLN A 33 -18.25 -18.23 3.33
C GLN A 33 -18.70 -19.69 3.24
N MET A 34 -19.99 -19.96 3.49
CA MET A 34 -20.56 -21.31 3.38
C MET A 34 -20.33 -21.92 1.99
N MET A 35 -20.55 -21.14 0.91
CA MET A 35 -20.35 -21.61 -0.46
C MET A 35 -18.87 -21.89 -0.76
N LEU A 36 -17.95 -21.04 -0.27
CA LEU A 36 -16.51 -21.26 -0.41
C LEU A 36 -16.09 -22.55 0.30
N ASP A 37 -16.50 -22.73 1.57
CA ASP A 37 -16.17 -23.90 2.38
C ASP A 37 -16.69 -25.18 1.71
N GLN A 38 -17.95 -25.20 1.25
CA GLN A 38 -18.51 -26.34 0.53
C GLN A 38 -17.78 -26.66 -0.77
N PHE A 39 -17.36 -25.65 -1.52
CA PHE A 39 -16.67 -25.84 -2.78
C PHE A 39 -15.25 -26.37 -2.59
N THR A 40 -14.53 -25.93 -1.54
CA THR A 40 -13.16 -26.38 -1.23
C THR A 40 -13.04 -27.89 -1.03
N HIS A 41 -14.12 -28.56 -0.60
CA HIS A 41 -14.14 -30.00 -0.40
C HIS A 41 -14.23 -30.81 -1.71
N VAL A 42 -14.57 -30.18 -2.84
CA VAL A 42 -14.85 -30.88 -4.09
C VAL A 42 -13.98 -30.42 -5.25
N ALA A 43 -13.62 -29.14 -5.31
CA ALA A 43 -12.77 -28.61 -6.37
C ALA A 43 -11.92 -27.43 -5.86
N PRO A 44 -10.84 -27.08 -6.58
CA PRO A 44 -10.04 -25.91 -6.24
C PRO A 44 -10.88 -24.64 -6.29
N THR A 45 -10.88 -23.87 -5.19
CA THR A 45 -11.67 -22.64 -5.04
C THR A 45 -11.42 -21.62 -6.14
N GLU A 46 -10.20 -21.61 -6.69
CA GLU A 46 -9.84 -20.74 -7.81
C GLU A 46 -10.73 -20.92 -9.04
N GLU A 47 -11.22 -22.13 -9.31
CA GLU A 47 -12.07 -22.41 -10.46
C GLU A 47 -13.39 -21.63 -10.33
N LEU A 48 -14.03 -21.71 -9.16
CA LEU A 48 -15.26 -20.97 -8.86
C LEU A 48 -15.08 -19.45 -8.98
N LEU A 49 -13.93 -18.93 -8.50
CA LEU A 49 -13.64 -17.51 -8.45
C LEU A 49 -13.28 -16.90 -9.82
N LYS A 50 -12.87 -17.73 -10.78
CA LYS A 50 -12.53 -17.34 -12.15
C LYS A 50 -13.72 -17.38 -13.10
N ILE A 51 -14.86 -17.97 -12.70
CA ILE A 51 -16.06 -18.00 -13.56
C ILE A 51 -16.54 -16.57 -13.79
N GLU A 52 -16.85 -16.28 -15.05
CA GLU A 52 -17.34 -14.99 -15.50
C GLU A 52 -18.83 -15.07 -15.88
N ASP A 53 -19.56 -13.98 -15.65
CA ASP A 53 -20.89 -13.79 -16.21
C ASP A 53 -20.83 -13.42 -17.72
N ASP A 54 -21.97 -13.28 -18.39
CA ASP A 54 -22.00 -12.99 -19.84
C ASP A 54 -21.35 -11.65 -20.22
N LYS A 55 -21.09 -10.79 -19.22
CA LYS A 55 -20.38 -9.52 -19.37
C LYS A 55 -18.92 -9.62 -18.96
N GLY A 56 -18.38 -10.82 -18.71
CA GLY A 56 -17.01 -11.02 -18.27
C GLY A 56 -16.77 -10.65 -16.79
N ASN A 57 -17.81 -10.44 -15.98
CA ASN A 57 -17.62 -10.11 -14.57
C ASN A 57 -17.39 -11.37 -13.74
N THR A 58 -16.27 -11.42 -13.04
CA THR A 58 -16.06 -12.36 -11.94
C THR A 58 -16.79 -11.92 -10.68
N ALA A 59 -16.87 -12.81 -9.68
CA ALA A 59 -17.37 -12.50 -8.34
C ALA A 59 -16.71 -11.24 -7.72
N LEU A 60 -15.40 -11.04 -7.93
CA LEU A 60 -14.69 -9.89 -7.38
C LEU A 60 -15.12 -8.54 -7.99
N HIS A 61 -15.56 -8.53 -9.26
CA HIS A 61 -16.13 -7.32 -9.88
C HIS A 61 -17.41 -6.88 -9.16
N PHE A 62 -18.28 -7.83 -8.78
CA PHE A 62 -19.48 -7.53 -8.01
C PHE A 62 -19.17 -7.11 -6.58
N ALA A 63 -18.17 -7.74 -5.95
CA ALA A 63 -17.75 -7.43 -4.59
C ALA A 63 -17.18 -6.02 -4.44
N ALA A 64 -16.55 -5.47 -5.48
CA ALA A 64 -15.97 -4.13 -5.49
C ALA A 64 -16.96 -3.01 -5.08
N THR A 65 -18.27 -3.24 -5.23
CA THR A 65 -19.34 -2.30 -4.85
C THR A 65 -20.09 -2.71 -3.57
N LYS A 66 -19.54 -3.64 -2.77
CA LYS A 66 -20.17 -4.20 -1.56
C LYS A 66 -19.44 -3.72 -0.31
N THR A 67 -19.49 -4.51 0.76
CA THR A 67 -18.78 -4.20 1.99
C THR A 67 -17.32 -4.62 1.87
N PRO A 68 -16.39 -3.95 2.60
CA PRO A 68 -15.00 -4.36 2.65
C PRO A 68 -14.79 -5.82 3.08
N HIS A 69 -15.70 -6.37 3.90
CA HIS A 69 -15.63 -7.77 4.35
C HIS A 69 -15.81 -8.75 3.19
N VAL A 70 -16.75 -8.50 2.27
CA VAL A 70 -16.95 -9.35 1.08
C VAL A 70 -15.72 -9.34 0.18
N VAL A 71 -15.15 -8.16 -0.07
CA VAL A 71 -13.92 -8.02 -0.88
C VAL A 71 -12.77 -8.76 -0.22
N HIS A 72 -12.57 -8.55 1.09
CA HIS A 72 -11.49 -9.21 1.83
C HIS A 72 -11.60 -10.74 1.77
N LEU A 73 -12.80 -11.28 1.97
CA LEU A 73 -13.05 -12.72 1.92
C LEU A 73 -12.69 -13.31 0.55
N LEU A 74 -13.14 -12.69 -0.55
CA LEU A 74 -12.82 -13.17 -1.89
C LEU A 74 -11.33 -13.07 -2.22
N LEU A 75 -10.67 -12.00 -1.79
CA LEU A 75 -9.22 -11.83 -1.98
C LEU A 75 -8.42 -12.88 -1.21
N GLN A 76 -8.82 -13.20 0.03
CA GLN A 76 -8.19 -14.27 0.81
C GLN A 76 -8.43 -15.66 0.19
N ALA A 77 -9.58 -15.86 -0.46
CA ALA A 77 -9.88 -17.09 -1.17
C ALA A 77 -9.15 -17.22 -2.53
N GLY A 78 -8.34 -16.22 -2.93
CA GLY A 78 -7.55 -16.26 -4.16
C GLY A 78 -8.26 -15.73 -5.41
N ALA A 79 -9.27 -14.85 -5.25
CA ALA A 79 -9.98 -14.29 -6.39
C ALA A 79 -9.04 -13.46 -7.30
N PRO A 80 -9.17 -13.58 -8.63
CA PRO A 80 -8.27 -12.90 -9.56
C PRO A 80 -8.53 -11.38 -9.56
N VAL A 81 -7.53 -10.63 -9.09
CA VAL A 81 -7.62 -9.18 -8.86
C VAL A 81 -7.50 -8.36 -10.15
N THR A 82 -6.82 -8.90 -11.15
CA THR A 82 -6.47 -8.22 -12.40
C THR A 82 -7.36 -8.58 -13.58
N SER A 83 -8.36 -9.45 -13.39
CA SER A 83 -9.33 -9.81 -14.44
C SER A 83 -10.02 -8.57 -14.98
N ARG A 84 -10.21 -8.53 -16.30
CA ARG A 84 -10.93 -7.47 -17.00
C ARG A 84 -12.22 -8.03 -17.57
N ASN A 85 -13.33 -7.36 -17.27
CA ASN A 85 -14.62 -7.71 -17.88
C ASN A 85 -14.70 -7.26 -19.35
N SER A 86 -15.83 -7.51 -20.01
CA SER A 86 -16.08 -7.14 -21.42
C SER A 86 -15.93 -5.64 -21.72
N ARG A 87 -16.01 -4.77 -20.71
CA ARG A 87 -15.77 -3.33 -20.82
C ARG A 87 -14.32 -2.92 -20.52
N GLY A 88 -13.43 -3.90 -20.34
CA GLY A 88 -12.05 -3.69 -19.92
C GLY A 88 -11.91 -3.22 -18.48
N LEU A 89 -12.94 -3.31 -17.64
CA LEU A 89 -12.90 -2.84 -16.25
C LEU A 89 -12.31 -3.93 -15.35
N THR A 90 -11.32 -3.56 -14.53
CA THR A 90 -10.88 -4.40 -13.40
C THR A 90 -11.72 -4.10 -12.16
N PRO A 91 -11.74 -4.99 -11.15
CA PRO A 91 -12.39 -4.71 -9.87
C PRO A 91 -11.93 -3.39 -9.22
N LEU A 92 -10.66 -3.02 -9.41
CA LEU A 92 -10.12 -1.75 -8.92
C LEU A 92 -10.77 -0.55 -9.64
N ILE A 93 -10.91 -0.61 -10.96
CA ILE A 93 -11.58 0.46 -11.73
C ILE A 93 -13.04 0.60 -11.27
N ILE A 94 -13.77 -0.51 -11.09
CA ILE A 94 -15.15 -0.50 -10.58
C ILE A 94 -15.21 0.13 -9.18
N ALA A 95 -14.30 -0.25 -8.29
CA ALA A 95 -14.25 0.29 -6.93
C ALA A 95 -14.04 1.81 -6.92
N VAL A 96 -13.23 2.37 -7.82
CA VAL A 96 -13.02 3.82 -7.94
C VAL A 96 -14.23 4.51 -8.56
N MET A 97 -14.76 3.99 -9.68
CA MET A 97 -15.89 4.62 -10.40
C MET A 97 -17.18 4.65 -9.57
N THR A 98 -17.38 3.66 -8.70
CA THR A 98 -18.57 3.58 -7.84
C THR A 98 -18.37 4.21 -6.46
N ASN A 99 -17.18 4.75 -6.18
CA ASN A 99 -16.85 5.35 -4.90
C ASN A 99 -17.51 6.72 -4.74
N LYS A 100 -18.54 6.79 -3.89
CA LYS A 100 -19.25 8.06 -3.62
C LYS A 100 -18.71 8.82 -2.42
N LYS A 101 -17.88 8.20 -1.58
CA LYS A 101 -17.51 8.72 -0.25
C LYS A 101 -16.01 8.97 -0.09
N ASP A 102 -15.24 8.84 -1.16
CA ASP A 102 -13.76 8.90 -1.12
C ASP A 102 -13.19 7.90 -0.11
N ASP A 103 -13.78 6.69 -0.06
CA ASP A 103 -13.36 5.61 0.84
C ASP A 103 -12.20 4.83 0.24
N ILE A 104 -11.12 4.68 1.00
CA ILE A 104 -9.89 4.05 0.54
C ILE A 104 -9.83 2.55 0.88
N ILE A 105 -10.76 2.00 1.66
CA ILE A 105 -10.62 0.65 2.23
C ILE A 105 -10.57 -0.41 1.12
N ILE A 106 -11.59 -0.46 0.26
CA ILE A 106 -11.66 -1.45 -0.85
C ILE A 106 -10.51 -1.22 -1.84
N VAL A 107 -10.19 0.03 -2.15
CA VAL A 107 -9.08 0.41 -3.04
C VAL A 107 -7.75 -0.12 -2.51
N ASN A 108 -7.43 0.13 -1.24
CA ASN A 108 -6.20 -0.36 -0.62
C ASN A 108 -6.16 -1.89 -0.53
N MET A 109 -7.29 -2.55 -0.27
CA MET A 109 -7.35 -4.02 -0.29
C MET A 109 -6.97 -4.54 -1.68
N LEU A 110 -7.58 -4.03 -2.75
CA LEU A 110 -7.28 -4.46 -4.11
C LEU A 110 -5.82 -4.19 -4.49
N LEU A 111 -5.30 -3.00 -4.18
CA LEU A 111 -3.89 -2.65 -4.43
C LEU A 111 -2.91 -3.55 -3.67
N LYS A 112 -3.21 -3.88 -2.40
CA LYS A 112 -2.39 -4.78 -1.58
C LYS A 112 -2.31 -6.19 -2.16
N PHE A 113 -3.37 -6.65 -2.81
CA PHE A 113 -3.42 -7.96 -3.49
C PHE A 113 -2.98 -7.87 -4.97
N GLY A 114 -2.27 -6.80 -5.36
CA GLY A 114 -1.60 -6.72 -6.66
C GLY A 114 -2.43 -6.09 -7.78
N ALA A 115 -3.52 -5.38 -7.48
CA ALA A 115 -4.19 -4.56 -8.48
C ALA A 115 -3.25 -3.48 -9.03
N ASN A 116 -3.34 -3.19 -10.32
CA ASN A 116 -2.48 -2.21 -10.97
C ASN A 116 -3.03 -0.78 -10.78
N PRO A 117 -2.34 0.12 -10.04
CA PRO A 117 -2.79 1.51 -9.86
C PRO A 117 -2.72 2.34 -11.15
N ASN A 118 -2.01 1.86 -12.16
CA ASN A 118 -1.85 2.49 -13.48
C ASN A 118 -2.80 1.92 -14.53
N ASP A 119 -3.86 1.22 -14.10
CA ASP A 119 -4.90 0.77 -15.02
C ASP A 119 -5.53 1.96 -15.77
N VAL A 120 -5.89 1.70 -17.03
CA VAL A 120 -6.52 2.67 -17.93
C VAL A 120 -7.93 2.21 -18.28
N HIS A 121 -8.87 3.15 -18.30
CA HIS A 121 -10.22 2.99 -18.82
C HIS A 121 -10.58 4.21 -19.70
N ASP A 122 -11.13 3.98 -20.89
CA ASP A 122 -11.51 5.02 -21.86
C ASP A 122 -10.38 6.03 -22.14
N ALA A 123 -9.16 5.53 -22.35
CA ALA A 123 -7.93 6.32 -22.53
C ALA A 123 -7.57 7.26 -21.35
N THR A 124 -8.24 7.11 -20.20
CA THR A 124 -7.93 7.84 -18.97
C THR A 124 -7.28 6.92 -17.96
N THR A 125 -6.19 7.36 -17.34
CA THR A 125 -5.57 6.61 -16.23
C THR A 125 -6.48 6.66 -15.01
N LEU A 126 -6.44 5.62 -14.19
CA LEU A 126 -7.27 5.50 -13.00
C LEU A 126 -7.13 6.68 -12.02
N ILE A 127 -5.93 7.26 -11.92
CA ILE A 127 -5.70 8.44 -11.08
C ILE A 127 -6.44 9.68 -11.61
N HIS A 128 -6.51 9.86 -12.93
CA HIS A 128 -7.31 10.93 -13.53
C HIS A 128 -8.79 10.70 -13.29
N THR A 129 -9.28 9.45 -13.39
CA THR A 129 -10.66 9.11 -13.00
C THR A 129 -10.94 9.50 -11.55
N ALA A 130 -10.06 9.17 -10.60
CA ALA A 130 -10.22 9.54 -9.20
C ALA A 130 -10.25 11.06 -8.99
N ILE A 131 -9.38 11.82 -9.68
CA ILE A 131 -9.34 13.29 -9.61
C ILE A 131 -10.61 13.92 -10.18
N ASN A 132 -11.07 13.46 -11.35
CA ASN A 132 -12.30 13.95 -11.99
C ASN A 132 -13.53 13.70 -11.11
N LEU A 133 -13.55 12.59 -10.37
CA LEU A 133 -14.58 12.25 -9.39
C LEU A 133 -14.41 12.96 -8.02
N LYS A 134 -13.38 13.81 -7.86
CA LYS A 134 -13.03 14.51 -6.62
C LYS A 134 -12.69 13.58 -5.44
N LEU A 135 -12.16 12.40 -5.74
CA LEU A 135 -11.77 11.37 -4.76
C LEU A 135 -10.29 11.52 -4.38
N LEU A 136 -9.98 12.57 -3.61
CA LEU A 136 -8.59 12.93 -3.32
C LEU A 136 -7.88 11.88 -2.46
N LYS A 137 -8.55 11.26 -1.48
CA LYS A 137 -7.96 10.20 -0.65
C LYS A 137 -7.70 8.94 -1.46
N VAL A 138 -8.62 8.57 -2.36
CA VAL A 138 -8.43 7.47 -3.31
C VAL A 138 -7.24 7.75 -4.23
N ALA A 139 -7.14 8.96 -4.78
CA ALA A 139 -5.98 9.37 -5.58
C ALA A 139 -4.66 9.27 -4.76
N GLY A 140 -4.66 9.68 -3.49
CA GLY A 140 -3.51 9.50 -2.59
C GLY A 140 -3.17 8.03 -2.32
N ALA A 141 -4.16 7.14 -2.27
CA ALA A 141 -3.93 5.69 -2.18
C ALA A 141 -3.29 5.13 -3.46
N LEU A 142 -3.75 5.56 -4.63
CA LEU A 142 -3.18 5.19 -5.92
C LEU A 142 -1.71 5.66 -6.05
N VAL A 143 -1.40 6.89 -5.64
CA VAL A 143 -0.02 7.42 -5.64
C VAL A 143 0.89 6.60 -4.73
N ARG A 144 0.43 6.24 -3.52
CA ARG A 144 1.19 5.36 -2.62
C ARG A 144 1.49 4.00 -3.22
N ALA A 145 0.59 3.48 -4.07
CA ALA A 145 0.78 2.23 -4.76
C ALA A 145 1.65 2.36 -6.03
N GLY A 146 2.10 3.56 -6.40
CA GLY A 146 2.94 3.79 -7.57
C GLY A 146 2.16 4.24 -8.82
N ALA A 147 1.04 4.93 -8.65
CA ALA A 147 0.38 5.60 -9.78
C ALA A 147 1.28 6.70 -10.37
N LYS A 148 1.39 6.68 -11.69
CA LYS A 148 2.11 7.67 -12.49
C LYS A 148 1.31 8.97 -12.57
N LEU A 149 1.99 10.09 -12.37
CA LEU A 149 1.39 11.44 -12.35
C LEU A 149 1.66 12.21 -13.64
N GLU A 150 2.66 11.76 -14.39
CA GLU A 150 3.18 12.34 -15.62
C GLU A 150 2.44 11.89 -16.88
N VAL A 151 1.58 10.88 -16.79
CA VAL A 151 0.81 10.38 -17.93
C VAL A 151 -0.33 11.36 -18.22
N GLU A 152 -0.47 11.75 -19.48
CA GLU A 152 -1.57 12.59 -19.94
C GLU A 152 -2.88 11.79 -20.03
N ASP A 153 -4.00 12.43 -19.72
CA ASP A 153 -5.33 11.88 -19.97
C ASP A 153 -5.86 12.22 -21.37
N SER A 154 -7.14 11.91 -21.60
CA SER A 154 -7.83 12.20 -22.86
C SER A 154 -7.88 13.68 -23.24
N ASP A 155 -7.69 14.60 -22.28
CA ASP A 155 -7.65 16.05 -22.52
C ASP A 155 -6.21 16.53 -22.80
N GLY A 156 -5.23 15.63 -22.86
CA GLY A 156 -3.81 15.95 -22.98
C GLY A 156 -3.22 16.58 -21.72
N LYS A 157 -3.86 16.41 -20.56
CA LYS A 157 -3.43 17.03 -19.30
C LYS A 157 -2.84 16.00 -18.36
N THR A 158 -1.78 16.39 -17.66
CA THR A 158 -1.21 15.58 -16.58
C THR A 158 -1.95 15.82 -15.27
N VAL A 159 -1.70 14.98 -14.26
CA VAL A 159 -2.27 15.18 -12.91
C VAL A 159 -1.90 16.56 -12.38
N PHE A 160 -0.65 16.99 -12.59
CA PHE A 160 -0.12 18.27 -12.12
C PHE A 160 -0.92 19.48 -12.63
N GLU A 161 -1.51 19.38 -13.81
CA GLU A 161 -2.28 20.44 -14.45
C GLU A 161 -3.76 20.44 -14.04
N LYS A 162 -4.31 19.28 -13.65
CA LYS A 162 -5.71 19.16 -13.20
C LYS A 162 -5.93 19.50 -11.73
N VAL A 163 -4.91 19.39 -10.87
CA VAL A 163 -5.08 19.58 -9.43
C VAL A 163 -4.61 20.97 -8.95
N ASN A 164 -5.29 21.52 -7.94
CA ASN A 164 -4.84 22.75 -7.29
C ASN A 164 -3.62 22.51 -6.38
N ARG A 165 -2.91 23.58 -5.97
CA ARG A 165 -1.70 23.48 -5.14
C ARG A 165 -1.88 22.66 -3.84
N PRO A 166 -2.97 22.82 -3.05
CA PRO A 166 -3.18 22.00 -1.86
C PRO A 166 -3.33 20.51 -2.15
N SER A 167 -4.11 20.16 -3.18
CA SER A 167 -4.33 18.78 -3.60
C SER A 167 -3.05 18.17 -4.16
N LEU A 168 -2.28 18.94 -4.94
CA LEU A 168 -0.97 18.51 -5.42
C LEU A 168 -0.01 18.21 -4.27
N LYS A 169 0.06 19.11 -3.28
CA LYS A 169 0.90 18.90 -2.09
C LYS A 169 0.50 17.63 -1.35
N TYR A 170 -0.81 17.36 -1.25
CA TYR A 170 -1.33 16.12 -0.68
C TYR A 170 -0.92 14.90 -1.51
N LEU A 171 -1.11 14.90 -2.83
CA LEU A 171 -0.71 13.76 -3.68
C LEU A 171 0.80 13.51 -3.64
N VAL A 172 1.61 14.56 -3.71
CA VAL A 172 3.07 14.44 -3.62
C VAL A 172 3.51 13.90 -2.26
N SER A 173 2.81 14.19 -1.16
CA SER A 173 3.14 13.61 0.15
C SER A 173 2.89 12.11 0.23
N HIS A 174 2.19 11.53 -0.75
CA HIS A 174 1.90 10.12 -0.88
C HIS A 174 2.88 9.37 -1.79
N ILE A 175 3.79 10.09 -2.47
CA ILE A 175 4.88 9.47 -3.23
C ILE A 175 5.88 8.88 -2.24
N TYR A 176 5.81 7.57 -2.03
CA TYR A 176 6.73 6.84 -1.16
C TYR A 176 7.28 5.64 -1.92
N PHE A 177 8.58 5.63 -2.16
CA PHE A 177 9.30 4.46 -2.61
C PHE A 177 10.16 3.95 -1.44
N PRO A 178 10.02 2.69 -1.03
CA PRO A 178 10.99 2.11 -0.09
C PRO A 178 12.37 2.19 -0.74
N PRO A 179 13.43 2.54 0.02
CA PRO A 179 14.77 2.59 -0.54
C PRO A 179 15.14 1.20 -1.07
N THR A 180 15.27 1.08 -2.39
CA THR A 180 15.84 -0.11 -3.00
C THR A 180 17.35 -0.12 -2.72
N PHE A 181 17.89 -1.28 -2.41
CA PHE A 181 19.35 -1.44 -2.35
C PHE A 181 19.90 -1.16 -3.75
N ILE A 182 20.70 -0.10 -3.89
CA ILE A 182 21.36 0.29 -5.14
C ILE A 182 22.82 -0.14 -5.01
N SER A 183 23.34 -0.86 -5.99
CA SER A 183 24.69 -1.42 -5.94
C SER A 183 25.78 -0.34 -6.01
N GLU A 184 26.98 -0.61 -5.51
CA GLU A 184 28.10 0.37 -5.61
C GLU A 184 28.49 0.68 -7.06
N LYS A 185 28.26 -0.25 -7.99
CA LYS A 185 28.54 -0.07 -9.43
C LYS A 185 27.64 0.98 -10.05
N GLU A 186 26.41 1.10 -9.57
CA GLU A 186 25.45 2.12 -10.00
C GLU A 186 25.70 3.48 -9.30
N ARG A 187 26.41 3.48 -8.16
CA ARG A 187 26.69 4.68 -7.36
C ARG A 187 28.05 5.32 -7.67
N THR A 188 28.19 5.81 -8.89
CA THR A 188 29.41 6.49 -9.36
C THR A 188 29.46 7.97 -8.94
N GLU A 189 28.32 8.55 -8.53
CA GLU A 189 28.13 9.98 -8.27
C GLU A 189 27.45 10.25 -6.93
N CYS A 190 27.71 11.43 -6.38
CA CYS A 190 27.03 11.90 -5.18
C CYS A 190 25.53 12.09 -5.44
N MET A 191 24.70 11.48 -4.61
CA MET A 191 23.23 11.54 -4.73
C MET A 191 22.60 12.89 -4.36
N LEU A 192 23.41 13.94 -4.12
CA LEU A 192 22.94 15.30 -3.85
C LEU A 192 23.45 16.28 -4.90
N CYS A 193 24.76 16.38 -5.10
CA CYS A 193 25.33 17.30 -6.08
C CYS A 193 25.59 16.67 -7.47
N LEU A 194 25.33 15.37 -7.66
CA LEU A 194 25.54 14.63 -8.92
C LEU A 194 26.99 14.65 -9.44
N LYS A 195 27.96 14.98 -8.58
CA LYS A 195 29.39 14.98 -8.93
C LYS A 195 29.99 13.59 -8.73
N LYS A 196 30.80 13.15 -9.69
CA LYS A 196 31.54 11.88 -9.64
C LYS A 196 32.46 11.81 -8.43
N PHE A 197 32.54 10.63 -7.84
CA PHE A 197 33.55 10.33 -6.83
C PHE A 197 34.90 10.11 -7.49
N GLY A 198 35.97 10.41 -6.78
CA GLY A 198 37.33 10.28 -7.30
C GLY A 198 38.35 10.76 -6.28
N PHE A 199 39.56 11.02 -6.76
CA PHE A 199 40.64 11.57 -5.93
C PHE A 199 40.20 12.94 -5.37
N GLY A 200 40.18 13.08 -4.03
CA GLY A 200 39.71 14.28 -3.34
C GLY A 200 38.21 14.35 -3.02
N ARG A 201 37.36 13.50 -3.62
CA ARG A 201 35.92 13.38 -3.30
C ARG A 201 35.61 12.01 -2.73
N ARG A 202 35.84 11.87 -1.41
CA ARG A 202 35.55 10.64 -0.67
C ARG A 202 34.05 10.38 -0.58
N LYS A 203 33.70 9.09 -0.56
CA LYS A 203 32.35 8.55 -0.45
C LYS A 203 31.95 8.41 1.01
N TYR A 204 30.75 8.87 1.37
CA TYR A 204 30.16 8.69 2.70
C TYR A 204 28.70 8.28 2.59
N ASN A 205 28.23 7.40 3.46
CA ASN A 205 26.81 7.09 3.57
C ASN A 205 26.16 7.99 4.61
N CYS A 206 25.05 8.63 4.26
CA CYS A 206 24.17 9.26 5.24
C CYS A 206 23.62 8.18 6.18
N THR A 207 23.86 8.30 7.48
CA THR A 207 23.40 7.30 8.47
C THR A 207 21.89 7.27 8.68
N LEU A 208 21.15 8.22 8.10
CA LEU A 208 19.69 8.32 8.21
C LEU A 208 18.96 7.77 6.99
N CYS A 209 19.32 8.21 5.79
CA CYS A 209 18.64 7.81 4.56
C CYS A 209 19.45 6.84 3.68
N GLY A 210 20.68 6.51 4.06
CA GLY A 210 21.54 5.61 3.29
C GLY A 210 22.09 6.17 1.97
N ARG A 211 21.79 7.43 1.62
CA ARG A 211 22.33 8.08 0.41
C ARG A 211 23.85 8.12 0.44
N LEU A 212 24.46 7.84 -0.72
CA LEU A 212 25.89 8.01 -0.95
C LEU A 212 26.18 9.47 -1.30
N CYS A 213 26.91 10.15 -0.43
CA CYS A 213 27.19 11.58 -0.49
C CYS A 213 28.71 11.83 -0.51
N CYS A 214 29.12 12.97 -1.08
CA CYS A 214 30.48 13.47 -0.92
C CYS A 214 30.67 14.06 0.49
N ALA A 215 31.93 14.32 0.86
CA ALA A 215 32.29 14.96 2.13
C ALA A 215 31.51 16.27 2.39
N ASP A 216 31.37 17.11 1.35
CA ASP A 216 30.71 18.42 1.45
C ASP A 216 29.21 18.32 1.73
N ASP A 217 28.55 17.31 1.17
CA ASP A 217 27.10 17.14 1.26
C ASP A 217 26.66 16.26 2.43
N ALA A 218 27.61 15.52 3.02
CA ALA A 218 27.47 14.83 4.29
C ALA A 218 28.40 15.42 5.36
N SER A 219 28.50 16.74 5.44
CA SER A 219 29.34 17.44 6.44
C SER A 219 28.63 17.68 7.77
N LEU A 220 27.32 17.37 7.85
CA LEU A 220 26.50 17.68 9.01
C LEU A 220 26.38 16.48 9.94
N PHE A 221 26.19 16.79 11.21
CA PHE A 221 26.17 15.84 12.30
C PHE A 221 24.88 16.03 13.10
N ILE A 222 24.27 14.93 13.49
CA ILE A 222 23.11 14.91 14.37
C ILE A 222 23.42 14.11 15.63
N PRO A 223 22.90 14.54 16.80
CA PRO A 223 23.09 13.79 18.03
C PRO A 223 22.50 12.39 17.90
N PHE A 224 23.21 11.42 18.45
CA PHE A 224 22.73 10.05 18.54
C PHE A 224 21.48 10.01 19.43
N VAL A 225 20.34 9.60 18.87
CA VAL A 225 19.12 9.38 19.66
C VAL A 225 19.33 8.12 20.51
N GLN A 226 19.37 8.30 21.84
CA GLN A 226 19.46 7.18 22.75
C GLN A 226 18.12 6.44 22.81
N PHE A 227 18.16 5.13 22.61
CA PHE A 227 17.02 4.30 22.97
C PHE A 227 16.75 4.42 24.48
N PRO A 228 15.48 4.56 24.90
CA PRO A 228 15.11 4.62 26.31
C PRO A 228 15.68 3.43 27.09
N GLN A 229 15.96 3.65 28.37
CA GLN A 229 16.28 2.55 29.28
C GLN A 229 15.11 1.55 29.29
N GLY A 230 15.41 0.27 29.06
CA GLY A 230 14.39 -0.79 28.98
C GLY A 230 13.90 -1.17 27.58
N PHE A 231 14.41 -0.53 26.51
CA PHE A 231 14.05 -0.92 25.13
C PHE A 231 14.43 -2.41 24.86
N PRO A 232 13.50 -3.27 24.40
CA PRO A 232 13.76 -4.66 24.04
C PRO A 232 14.91 -4.75 23.01
N GLY A 233 15.98 -5.47 23.35
CA GLY A 233 17.18 -5.56 22.50
C GLY A 233 18.32 -4.59 22.87
N ARG A 234 18.17 -3.74 23.89
CA ARG A 234 19.29 -2.95 24.44
C ARG A 234 20.25 -3.86 25.20
N ILE A 235 21.34 -4.25 24.55
CA ILE A 235 22.33 -5.23 25.04
C ILE A 235 23.36 -4.68 26.07
N HIS A 236 23.53 -3.35 26.17
CA HIS A 236 24.54 -2.75 27.06
C HIS A 236 23.94 -1.89 28.18
N LYS A 237 24.41 -2.09 29.42
CA LYS A 237 24.12 -1.23 30.59
C LYS A 237 24.92 0.08 30.61
N GLY A 238 25.99 0.19 29.80
CA GLY A 238 26.88 1.35 29.75
C GLY A 238 26.31 2.58 29.04
N ALA A 239 27.03 3.70 29.15
CA ALA A 239 26.77 4.92 28.38
C ALA A 239 26.75 4.59 26.87
N GLY A 240 25.72 5.05 26.16
CA GLY A 240 25.60 4.82 24.72
C GLY A 240 26.76 5.49 23.96
N VAL A 241 26.98 5.07 22.71
CA VAL A 241 27.88 5.79 21.79
C VAL A 241 27.32 7.21 21.65
N LEU A 242 28.05 8.20 22.19
CA LEU A 242 27.67 9.62 22.18
C LEU A 242 28.11 10.34 20.91
N ASP A 243 28.84 9.64 20.03
CA ASP A 243 29.37 10.25 18.82
C ASP A 243 28.23 10.67 17.89
N ASP A 244 28.29 11.93 17.45
CA ASP A 244 27.33 12.45 16.50
C ASP A 244 27.37 11.63 15.20
N LYS A 245 26.19 11.36 14.67
CA LYS A 245 26.07 10.64 13.41
C LYS A 245 26.12 11.61 12.23
N ARG A 246 26.98 11.30 11.27
CA ARG A 246 27.07 12.02 10.00
C ARG A 246 25.81 11.81 9.16
N CYS A 247 25.17 12.89 8.74
CA CYS A 247 24.02 12.85 7.85
C CYS A 247 24.17 13.81 6.67
N CYS A 248 23.36 13.60 5.63
CA CYS A 248 23.33 14.49 4.49
C CYS A 248 22.53 15.77 4.80
N LYS A 249 22.85 16.86 4.09
CA LYS A 249 22.16 18.16 4.23
C LYS A 249 20.64 18.07 4.20
N THR A 250 20.10 17.22 3.32
CA THR A 250 18.64 17.01 3.23
C THR A 250 18.07 16.43 4.52
N CYS A 251 18.67 15.36 5.06
CA CYS A 251 18.18 14.73 6.27
C CYS A 251 18.28 15.65 7.49
N PHE A 252 19.39 16.39 7.60
CA PHE A 252 19.57 17.38 8.66
C PHE A 252 18.44 18.42 8.65
N ASN A 253 18.15 19.02 7.50
CA ASN A 253 17.11 20.04 7.36
C ASN A 253 15.71 19.47 7.63
N VAL A 254 15.42 18.24 7.19
CA VAL A 254 14.14 17.57 7.46
C VAL A 254 13.95 17.33 8.96
N LEU A 255 14.95 16.80 9.66
CA LEU A 255 14.87 16.56 11.11
C LEU A 255 14.71 17.88 11.88
N LYS A 256 15.49 18.90 11.53
CA LYS A 256 15.37 20.24 12.10
C LYS A 256 13.96 20.82 11.92
N GLY A 257 13.37 20.64 10.73
CA GLY A 257 12.00 21.06 10.46
C GLY A 257 10.95 20.29 11.25
N ARG A 258 11.13 18.98 11.43
CA ARG A 258 10.21 18.12 12.19
C ARG A 258 10.23 18.39 13.69
N ALA A 259 11.40 18.67 14.27
CA ALA A 259 11.52 19.05 15.68
C ALA A 259 10.66 20.29 16.03
N ASN A 260 10.35 21.12 15.03
CA ASN A 260 9.53 22.32 15.19
C ASN A 260 8.01 22.07 15.01
N ALA A 261 7.57 20.84 14.72
CA ALA A 261 6.17 20.51 14.44
C ALA A 261 5.57 19.61 15.54
N ALA A 262 4.39 19.99 16.06
CA ALA A 262 3.71 19.23 17.11
C ALA A 262 3.15 17.87 16.62
N PRO A 263 3.21 16.79 17.44
CA PRO A 263 2.70 15.48 17.06
C PRO A 263 1.16 15.43 17.02
N LYS A 264 0.59 14.74 16.02
CA LYS A 264 -0.84 14.41 15.93
C LYS A 264 -1.03 12.90 16.08
N ALA A 265 -1.86 12.48 17.02
CA ALA A 265 -2.20 11.06 17.24
C ALA A 265 -3.49 10.70 16.50
N ASP A 266 -3.52 9.56 15.81
CA ASP A 266 -4.75 9.00 15.23
C ASP A 266 -4.85 7.50 15.58
N LYS A 267 -5.98 7.06 16.18
CA LYS A 267 -6.13 5.78 16.90
C LYS A 267 -7.33 4.93 16.40
N GLY A 268 -7.58 4.86 15.09
CA GLY A 268 -8.75 4.16 14.52
C GLY A 268 -8.50 2.70 14.05
N PHE A 269 -9.57 1.92 13.90
CA PHE A 269 -9.59 0.57 13.25
C PHE A 269 -8.91 0.55 11.87
N ILE A 270 -9.06 1.65 11.11
CA ILE A 270 -8.43 1.86 9.81
C ILE A 270 -6.88 1.85 9.90
N ALA A 271 -6.31 2.33 11.01
CA ALA A 271 -4.86 2.32 11.22
C ALA A 271 -4.31 0.89 11.41
N ARG A 272 -5.08 -0.03 12.01
CA ARG A 272 -4.68 -1.43 12.22
C ARG A 272 -4.67 -2.29 10.96
N VAL A 273 -5.59 -2.04 10.02
CA VAL A 273 -5.78 -2.91 8.85
C VAL A 273 -4.99 -2.42 7.62
N ILE A 274 -4.77 -1.11 7.51
CA ILE A 274 -4.20 -0.45 6.33
C ILE A 274 -2.90 0.31 6.66
N GLY A 275 -2.63 0.60 7.93
CA GLY A 275 -1.37 1.20 8.37
C GLY A 275 -0.32 0.12 8.57
N ILE A 276 0.80 0.22 7.85
CA ILE A 276 2.05 -0.34 8.34
C ILE A 276 2.46 0.59 9.51
N GLU A 277 1.94 0.31 10.71
CA GLU A 277 2.52 0.82 11.97
C GLU A 277 3.89 0.15 12.08
N TRP A 278 4.97 0.94 11.98
CA TRP A 278 6.26 0.46 12.44
C TRP A 278 6.18 0.41 13.95
N ASP A 279 6.03 -0.78 14.52
CA ASP A 279 6.00 -1.05 15.97
C ASP A 279 7.29 -0.57 16.70
N GLU A 280 8.30 -0.08 15.97
CA GLU A 280 9.65 0.14 16.47
C GLU A 280 9.87 1.40 17.32
N VAL A 281 8.89 2.30 17.53
CA VAL A 281 9.12 3.53 18.32
C VAL A 281 7.92 3.98 19.16
N ASN A 282 7.15 3.06 19.75
CA ASN A 282 6.18 3.43 20.80
C ASN A 282 6.63 2.89 22.17
N PRO A 283 7.21 3.74 23.05
CA PRO A 283 7.67 3.32 24.37
C PRO A 283 6.58 2.66 25.21
N ASP A 284 5.32 3.07 25.02
CA ASP A 284 4.17 2.56 25.77
C ASP A 284 3.72 1.16 25.33
N LYS A 285 4.17 0.70 24.14
CA LYS A 285 3.90 -0.64 23.60
C LYS A 285 5.06 -1.61 23.77
N LEU A 286 6.23 -1.16 24.23
CA LEU A 286 7.36 -2.05 24.50
C LEU A 286 7.01 -2.90 25.73
N GLN A 287 6.79 -4.20 25.50
CA GLN A 287 6.59 -5.14 26.61
C GLN A 287 7.78 -5.04 27.56
N ALA A 288 7.51 -4.86 28.86
CA ALA A 288 8.54 -5.00 29.87
C ALA A 288 9.16 -6.39 29.71
N ILE A 289 10.48 -6.43 29.51
CA ILE A 289 11.22 -7.69 29.42
C ILE A 289 10.90 -8.48 30.71
N GLN A 290 10.11 -9.53 30.60
CA GLN A 290 10.00 -10.51 31.67
C GLN A 290 11.40 -11.09 31.82
N SER A 291 12.01 -10.86 32.98
CA SER A 291 13.28 -11.48 33.31
C SER A 291 13.16 -12.98 33.09
N ALA A 292 14.11 -13.57 32.35
CA ALA A 292 14.16 -15.01 32.17
C ALA A 292 14.11 -15.64 33.56
N GLY A 293 13.02 -16.38 33.84
CA GLY A 293 12.84 -17.05 35.11
C GLY A 293 14.09 -17.86 35.41
N ARG A 294 14.67 -17.64 36.60
CA ARG A 294 15.73 -18.51 37.14
C ARG A 294 15.23 -19.94 36.99
N ARG A 295 15.84 -20.73 36.10
CA ARG A 295 15.76 -22.19 36.20
C ARG A 295 16.38 -22.51 37.56
N ARG A 296 15.52 -22.84 38.53
CA ARG A 296 15.97 -23.48 39.77
C ARG A 296 16.51 -24.84 39.35
N GLY A 297 17.81 -25.03 39.58
CA GLY A 297 18.35 -26.37 39.80
C GLY A 297 17.88 -26.90 41.13
#